data_AF-A0A1Z7WWP4-F1
#
_entry.id   AF-A0A1Z7WWP4-F1
#
_cell.length_a   1.000
_cell.length_b   1.000
_cell.length_c   1.000
_cell.angle_alpha   90.00
_cell.angle_beta   90.00
_cell.angle_gamma   90.00
#
_symmetry.space_group_name_H-M   'P 1'
#
loop_
_entity.id
_entity.type
_entity.pdbx_description
1 polymer ?
#
loop_
_entity_poly.entity_id
_entity_poly.type
_entity_poly.pdbx_seq_one_letter_code
_entity_poly.pdbx_strand_id
1 'polypeptide(L)'
;MKPIRKVIKLIVSFIFVLILSGCLVDYDTFKHEETHHLLSQVSVNDFIKSEEFTDQGILIIPHFRKLTNSFPVPESFLRFYSLTESSIYIFNAIITSKNKGFEYKLDVNNLINLNNNNNNESFYTSGVRLFDHNNLDINEVLKQEFITLNINYEINGNKGNMVFKIIHKRSKDIAWKT
;
A
#
# COMPACT_ATOMS: atom_id res chain seq x y z
N MET A 1 -20.78 -31.70 -46.61
CA MET A 1 -19.75 -31.32 -45.61
C MET A 1 -19.48 -29.79 -45.49
N LYS A 2 -20.42 -28.89 -45.82
CA LYS A 2 -20.25 -27.42 -45.67
C LYS A 2 -20.76 -26.78 -44.34
N PRO A 3 -21.68 -27.36 -43.53
CA PRO A 3 -22.24 -26.65 -42.38
C PRO A 3 -21.30 -26.62 -41.16
N ILE A 4 -20.51 -27.68 -40.95
CA ILE A 4 -19.64 -27.83 -39.77
C ILE A 4 -18.56 -26.73 -39.70
N ARG A 5 -17.97 -26.34 -40.83
CA ARG A 5 -16.97 -25.25 -40.89
C ARG A 5 -17.56 -23.88 -40.54
N LYS A 6 -18.85 -23.63 -40.82
CA LYS A 6 -19.52 -22.37 -40.44
C LYS A 6 -19.75 -22.32 -38.93
N VAL A 7 -20.18 -23.43 -38.34
CA VAL A 7 -20.43 -23.55 -36.89
C VAL A 7 -19.14 -23.36 -36.10
N ILE A 8 -18.03 -23.99 -36.52
CA ILE A 8 -16.72 -23.84 -35.85
C ILE A 8 -16.23 -22.38 -35.88
N LYS A 9 -16.35 -21.68 -37.01
CA LYS A 9 -15.97 -20.26 -37.10
C LYS A 9 -16.80 -19.39 -36.15
N LEU A 10 -18.09 -19.69 -36.00
CA LEU A 10 -19.00 -18.97 -35.11
C LEU A 10 -18.65 -19.21 -33.64
N ILE A 11 -18.31 -20.45 -33.25
CA ILE A 11 -17.84 -20.79 -31.90
C ILE A 11 -16.51 -20.10 -31.58
N VAL A 12 -15.54 -20.15 -32.49
CA VAL A 12 -14.24 -19.48 -32.30
C VAL A 12 -14.42 -17.96 -32.18
N SER A 13 -15.28 -17.35 -33.02
CA SER A 13 -15.60 -15.93 -32.91
C SER A 13 -16.30 -15.59 -31.59
N PHE A 14 -17.20 -16.45 -31.10
CA PHE A 14 -17.90 -16.24 -29.84
C PHE A 14 -16.95 -16.38 -28.63
N ILE A 15 -16.01 -17.33 -28.67
CA ILE A 15 -14.94 -17.47 -27.68
C ILE A 15 -14.03 -16.22 -27.70
N PHE A 16 -13.68 -15.71 -28.88
CA PHE A 16 -12.87 -14.49 -29.00
C PHE A 16 -13.59 -13.26 -28.43
N VAL A 17 -14.89 -13.13 -28.68
CA VAL A 17 -15.72 -12.07 -28.08
C VAL A 17 -15.84 -12.24 -26.57
N LEU A 18 -15.99 -13.46 -26.06
CA LEU A 18 -16.04 -13.73 -24.61
C LEU A 18 -14.71 -13.40 -23.92
N ILE A 19 -13.57 -13.73 -24.54
CA ILE A 19 -12.23 -13.40 -24.02
C ILE A 19 -11.97 -11.89 -24.07
N LEU A 20 -12.44 -11.20 -25.11
CA LEU A 20 -12.32 -9.75 -25.25
C LEU A 20 -13.35 -8.95 -24.43
N SER A 21 -14.41 -9.61 -23.94
CA SER A 21 -15.43 -9.00 -23.09
C SER A 21 -15.08 -9.00 -21.60
N GLY A 22 -13.81 -9.23 -21.25
CA GLY A 22 -13.32 -8.97 -19.89
C GLY A 22 -13.70 -7.55 -19.49
N CYS A 23 -14.68 -7.42 -18.59
CA CYS A 23 -15.12 -6.13 -18.10
C CYS A 23 -13.92 -5.44 -17.45
N LEU A 24 -13.43 -4.38 -18.10
CA LEU A 24 -12.47 -3.48 -17.48
C LEU A 24 -13.18 -2.80 -16.32
N VAL A 25 -12.64 -2.97 -15.13
CA VAL A 25 -13.16 -2.34 -13.92
C VAL A 25 -12.16 -1.28 -13.49
N ASP A 26 -12.68 -0.11 -13.14
CA ASP A 26 -11.87 0.93 -12.52
C ASP A 26 -11.53 0.48 -11.09
N TYR A 27 -10.25 0.49 -10.79
CA TYR A 27 -9.67 0.13 -9.51
C TYR A 27 -8.95 1.35 -8.94
N ASP A 28 -9.38 1.80 -7.76
CA ASP A 28 -8.76 2.89 -7.03
C ASP A 28 -7.56 2.36 -6.22
N THR A 29 -6.48 3.15 -6.15
CA THR A 29 -5.29 2.88 -5.33
C THR A 29 -4.76 4.11 -4.66
N PHE A 30 -4.21 3.93 -3.46
CA PHE A 30 -3.32 4.90 -2.83
C PHE A 30 -1.89 4.37 -2.87
N LYS A 31 -0.97 5.17 -3.41
CA LYS A 31 0.44 4.79 -3.60
C LYS A 31 1.36 5.92 -3.17
N HIS A 32 2.39 5.56 -2.42
CA HIS A 32 3.59 6.40 -2.27
C HIS A 32 4.54 6.00 -3.39
N GLU A 33 4.70 6.81 -4.43
CA GLU A 33 5.37 6.39 -5.67
C GLU A 33 6.84 6.01 -5.41
N GLU A 34 7.46 6.75 -4.51
CA GLU A 34 8.87 6.66 -4.14
C GLU A 34 9.20 5.33 -3.45
N THR A 35 8.26 4.72 -2.72
CA THR A 35 8.49 3.46 -2.00
C THR A 35 7.55 2.32 -2.41
N HIS A 36 6.60 2.52 -3.33
CA HIS A 36 5.62 1.50 -3.68
C HIS A 36 6.27 0.21 -4.22
N HIS A 37 7.35 0.35 -4.97
CA HIS A 37 8.10 -0.77 -5.55
C HIS A 37 8.78 -1.65 -4.48
N LEU A 38 9.00 -1.11 -3.28
CA LEU A 38 9.65 -1.80 -2.15
C LEU A 38 8.69 -2.74 -1.40
N LEU A 39 7.38 -2.64 -1.67
CA LEU A 39 6.36 -3.43 -0.98
C LEU A 39 6.36 -4.92 -1.38
N SER A 40 6.93 -5.26 -2.54
CA SER A 40 7.10 -6.66 -2.95
C SER A 40 8.32 -7.30 -2.28
N GLN A 41 9.47 -6.62 -2.34
CA GLN A 41 10.73 -7.05 -1.76
C GLN A 41 11.67 -5.85 -1.66
N VAL A 42 12.42 -5.77 -0.58
CA VAL A 42 13.48 -4.77 -0.39
C VAL A 42 14.82 -5.46 -0.57
N SER A 43 15.68 -4.95 -1.46
CA SER A 43 17.10 -5.34 -1.50
C SER A 43 17.95 -4.38 -0.67
N VAL A 44 19.18 -4.78 -0.34
CA VAL A 44 20.15 -3.91 0.37
C VAL A 44 20.42 -2.63 -0.42
N ASN A 45 20.51 -2.72 -1.75
CA ASN A 45 20.70 -1.54 -2.59
C ASN A 45 19.50 -0.59 -2.56
N ASP A 46 18.28 -1.13 -2.51
CA ASP A 46 17.08 -0.31 -2.41
C ASP A 46 16.98 0.38 -1.05
N PHE A 47 17.35 -0.33 0.02
CA PHE A 47 17.46 0.24 1.36
C PHE A 47 18.42 1.44 1.38
N ILE A 48 19.63 1.28 0.84
CA ILE A 48 20.63 2.34 0.78
C ILE A 48 20.14 3.55 -0.05
N LYS A 49 19.43 3.30 -1.15
CA LYS A 49 18.89 4.36 -2.02
C LYS A 49 17.68 5.07 -1.41
N SER A 50 17.05 4.51 -0.39
CA SER A 50 15.84 5.04 0.25
C SER A 50 16.18 5.83 1.53
N GLU A 51 17.30 6.56 1.51
CA GLU A 51 17.80 7.28 2.69
C GLU A 51 16.80 8.33 3.21
N GLU A 52 16.02 8.96 2.32
CA GLU A 52 14.98 9.93 2.68
C GLU A 52 13.86 9.33 3.54
N PHE A 53 13.64 8.01 3.42
CA PHE A 53 12.62 7.27 4.18
C PHE A 53 13.25 6.38 5.26
N THR A 54 14.54 6.58 5.53
CA THR A 54 15.30 5.84 6.53
C THR A 54 15.72 6.78 7.64
N ASP A 55 15.38 6.43 8.87
CA ASP A 55 15.85 7.17 10.05
C ASP A 55 16.50 6.19 11.03
N GLN A 56 17.68 6.56 11.54
CA GLN A 56 18.47 5.75 12.47
C GLN A 56 18.59 4.27 12.06
N GLY A 57 18.73 3.99 10.76
CA GLY A 57 18.88 2.64 10.23
C GLY A 57 17.58 1.83 10.12
N ILE A 58 16.42 2.48 10.24
CA ILE A 58 15.10 1.88 10.01
C ILE A 58 14.44 2.57 8.81
N LEU A 59 14.20 1.79 7.75
CA LEU A 59 13.43 2.20 6.58
C LEU A 59 11.94 2.05 6.88
N ILE A 60 11.18 3.13 6.70
CA ILE A 60 9.74 3.21 6.98
C ILE A 60 8.98 3.32 5.67
N ILE A 61 8.10 2.36 5.39
CA ILE A 61 7.36 2.30 4.13
C ILE A 61 5.84 2.27 4.40
N PRO A 62 5.08 3.25 3.89
CA PRO A 62 3.62 3.20 3.93
C PRO A 62 3.05 2.23 2.90
N HIS A 63 2.02 1.49 3.30
CA HIS A 63 1.28 0.58 2.44
C HIS A 63 -0.23 0.83 2.53
N PHE A 64 -0.79 1.37 1.44
CA PHE A 64 -2.19 1.80 1.37
C PHE A 64 -3.04 1.02 0.35
N ARG A 65 -2.53 -0.11 -0.19
CA ARG A 65 -3.22 -0.84 -1.26
C ARG A 65 -4.66 -1.24 -0.89
N LYS A 66 -4.90 -1.56 0.38
CA LYS A 66 -6.22 -2.01 0.83
C LYS A 66 -7.16 -0.85 1.15
N LEU A 67 -6.68 0.38 1.26
CA LEU A 67 -7.51 1.55 1.59
C LEU A 67 -8.28 2.09 0.36
N THR A 68 -9.07 1.24 -0.30
CA THR A 68 -9.73 1.54 -1.58
C THR A 68 -11.11 0.89 -1.63
N ASN A 69 -12.05 1.44 -2.41
CA ASN A 69 -13.41 0.88 -2.53
C ASN A 69 -13.45 -0.52 -3.15
N SER A 70 -12.39 -0.89 -3.85
CA SER A 70 -12.27 -2.19 -4.49
C SER A 70 -11.81 -3.30 -3.54
N PHE A 71 -11.42 -2.97 -2.31
CA PHE A 71 -11.10 -3.93 -1.27
C PHE A 71 -12.22 -3.98 -0.20
N PRO A 72 -12.73 -5.17 0.16
CA PRO A 72 -13.89 -5.29 1.05
C PRO A 72 -13.57 -4.91 2.50
N VAL A 73 -12.30 -4.98 2.90
CA VAL A 73 -11.82 -4.63 4.24
C VAL A 73 -10.66 -3.65 4.09
N PRO A 74 -10.98 -2.35 4.09
CA PRO A 74 -9.98 -1.34 3.82
C PRO A 74 -9.10 -1.10 5.04
N GLU A 75 -7.79 -1.13 4.79
CA GLU A 75 -6.78 -0.98 5.83
C GLU A 75 -5.47 -0.40 5.27
N SER A 76 -4.71 0.26 6.13
CA SER A 76 -3.39 0.80 5.83
C SER A 76 -2.37 0.29 6.83
N PHE A 77 -1.11 0.21 6.42
CA PHE A 77 -0.02 -0.32 7.23
C PHE A 77 1.24 0.53 7.08
N LEU A 78 2.09 0.49 8.09
CA LEU A 78 3.51 0.74 7.95
C LEU A 78 4.26 -0.59 7.93
N ARG A 79 5.26 -0.67 7.07
CA ARG A 79 6.28 -1.72 7.06
C ARG A 79 7.62 -1.12 7.42
N PHE A 80 8.38 -1.87 8.20
CA PHE A 80 9.69 -1.47 8.67
C PHE A 80 10.73 -2.50 8.23
N TYR A 81 11.90 -1.99 7.85
CA TYR A 81 13.05 -2.79 7.49
C TYR A 81 14.28 -2.23 8.19
N SER A 82 15.14 -3.09 8.72
CA SER A 82 16.45 -2.72 9.25
C SER A 82 17.47 -3.81 8.98
N LEU A 83 18.74 -3.45 8.84
CA LEU A 83 19.85 -4.39 8.69
C LEU A 83 20.27 -5.02 10.03
N THR A 84 19.85 -4.42 11.15
CA THR A 84 20.17 -4.86 12.51
C THR A 84 18.90 -4.99 13.34
N GLU A 85 18.96 -5.80 14.39
CA GLU A 85 17.89 -5.85 15.39
C GLU A 85 17.66 -4.45 15.95
N SER A 86 16.41 -4.00 15.90
CA SER A 86 16.04 -2.63 16.21
C SER A 86 14.61 -2.57 16.73
N SER A 87 14.23 -1.46 17.33
CA SER A 87 12.83 -1.21 17.68
C SER A 87 12.44 0.23 17.35
N ILE A 88 11.16 0.42 17.06
CA ILE A 88 10.56 1.72 16.81
C ILE A 88 9.26 1.84 17.58
N TYR A 89 9.09 2.92 18.33
CA TYR A 89 7.84 3.25 19.00
C TYR A 89 7.05 4.21 18.13
N ILE A 90 5.82 3.84 17.74
CA ILE A 90 4.94 4.73 16.97
C ILE A 90 3.96 5.40 17.93
N PHE A 91 4.03 6.73 18.04
CA PHE A 91 3.10 7.51 18.86
C PHE A 91 1.74 7.60 18.18
N ASN A 92 1.73 8.17 16.98
CA ASN A 92 0.51 8.38 16.23
C ASN A 92 0.79 8.49 14.72
N ALA A 93 -0.28 8.33 13.96
CA ALA A 93 -0.34 8.58 12.53
C ALA A 93 -1.43 9.63 12.26
N ILE A 94 -1.17 10.55 11.35
CA ILE A 94 -2.09 11.63 11.00
C ILE A 94 -2.23 11.65 9.47
N ILE A 95 -3.45 11.49 8.97
CA ILE A 95 -3.79 11.72 7.56
C ILE A 95 -4.41 13.11 7.42
N THR A 96 -3.86 13.92 6.53
CA THR A 96 -4.43 15.23 6.17
C THR A 96 -4.65 15.35 4.66
N SER A 97 -5.61 16.20 4.27
CA SER A 97 -5.79 16.67 2.90
C SER A 97 -5.69 18.19 2.83
N LYS A 98 -4.91 18.68 1.86
CA LYS A 98 -4.77 20.12 1.59
C LYS A 98 -6.08 20.79 1.15
N ASN A 99 -6.98 20.03 0.50
CA ASN A 99 -8.10 20.60 -0.24
C ASN A 99 -9.43 20.57 0.50
N LYS A 100 -9.59 19.75 1.57
CA LYS A 100 -10.90 19.57 2.24
C LYS A 100 -10.90 19.70 3.75
N GLY A 101 -9.76 20.01 4.37
CA GLY A 101 -9.72 20.38 5.79
C GLY A 101 -10.10 19.26 6.75
N PHE A 102 -9.93 17.99 6.34
CA PHE A 102 -10.04 16.87 7.25
C PHE A 102 -8.67 16.43 7.73
N GLU A 103 -8.68 15.95 8.98
CA GLU A 103 -7.55 15.39 9.68
C GLU A 103 -8.04 14.13 10.40
N TYR A 104 -7.47 12.98 10.03
CA TYR A 104 -7.68 11.73 10.76
C TYR A 104 -6.44 11.44 11.58
N LYS A 105 -6.56 11.56 12.90
CA LYS A 105 -5.51 11.21 13.84
C LYS A 105 -5.80 9.85 14.45
N LEU A 106 -4.79 8.98 14.43
CA LEU A 106 -4.80 7.69 15.09
C LEU A 106 -3.65 7.65 16.10
N ASP A 107 -3.99 7.55 17.38
CA ASP A 107 -3.02 7.26 18.43
C ASP A 107 -2.70 5.75 18.41
N VAL A 108 -1.45 5.41 18.08
CA VAL A 108 -0.98 4.03 17.91
C VAL A 108 -0.37 3.52 19.21
N ASN A 109 0.49 4.33 19.83
CA ASN A 109 1.16 4.08 21.11
C ASN A 109 1.72 2.65 21.26
N ASN A 110 2.43 2.17 20.24
CA ASN A 110 2.89 0.79 20.16
C ASN A 110 4.40 0.69 19.90
N LEU A 111 5.07 -0.19 20.64
CA LEU A 111 6.47 -0.56 20.41
C LEU A 111 6.53 -1.70 19.40
N ILE A 112 7.33 -1.53 18.37
CA ILE A 112 7.47 -2.47 17.27
C ILE A 112 8.91 -2.96 17.27
N ASN A 113 9.09 -4.24 17.60
CA ASN A 113 10.39 -4.90 17.51
C ASN A 113 10.57 -5.44 16.09
N LEU A 114 11.70 -5.10 15.47
CA LEU A 114 12.10 -5.61 14.17
C LEU A 114 12.96 -6.84 14.41
N ASN A 115 12.41 -8.00 14.10
CA ASN A 115 13.05 -9.29 14.31
C ASN A 115 13.31 -9.97 12.97
N ASN A 116 14.34 -10.81 12.92
CA ASN A 116 14.58 -11.66 11.76
C ASN A 116 13.92 -13.02 12.02
N ASN A 117 12.68 -13.18 11.54
CA ASN A 117 11.92 -14.42 11.75
C ASN A 117 12.44 -15.58 10.87
N ASN A 118 13.24 -15.30 9.85
CA ASN A 118 13.79 -16.28 8.92
C ASN A 118 15.28 -16.02 8.71
N ASN A 119 16.16 -16.90 9.21
CA ASN A 119 17.64 -16.76 9.13
C ASN A 119 18.24 -16.51 7.71
N ASN A 120 17.43 -16.55 6.65
CA ASN A 120 17.83 -16.29 5.25
C ASN A 120 17.41 -14.89 4.75
N GLU A 121 16.75 -14.06 5.55
CA GLU A 121 16.38 -12.69 5.17
C GLU A 121 17.51 -11.71 5.51
N SER A 122 17.85 -10.85 4.55
CA SER A 122 18.84 -9.77 4.74
C SER A 122 18.40 -8.69 5.74
N PHE A 123 17.15 -8.73 6.19
CA PHE A 123 16.53 -7.67 6.98
C PHE A 123 15.77 -8.22 8.19
N TYR A 124 15.81 -7.43 9.26
CA TYR A 124 14.87 -7.47 10.36
C TYR A 124 13.64 -6.68 9.94
N THR A 125 12.44 -7.26 10.06
CA THR A 125 11.21 -6.64 9.55
C THR A 125 10.04 -6.80 10.51
N SER A 126 9.15 -5.82 10.48
CA SER A 126 7.88 -5.83 11.19
C SER A 126 6.92 -4.85 10.53
N GLY A 127 5.70 -4.76 11.04
CA GLY A 127 4.72 -3.80 10.56
C GLY A 127 3.63 -3.53 11.58
N VAL A 128 2.94 -2.41 11.39
CA VAL A 128 1.80 -2.01 12.22
C VAL A 128 0.65 -1.57 11.34
N ARG A 129 -0.57 -1.98 11.71
CA ARG A 129 -1.79 -1.45 11.08
C ARG A 129 -2.03 -0.03 11.55
N LEU A 130 -2.42 0.84 10.64
CA LEU A 130 -2.81 2.21 10.94
C LEU A 130 -4.33 2.34 10.84
N PHE A 131 -4.81 2.92 9.73
CA PHE A 131 -6.22 3.24 9.52
C PHE A 131 -6.98 2.07 8.89
N ASP A 132 -8.24 1.92 9.28
CA ASP A 132 -9.23 1.00 8.74
C ASP A 132 -10.62 1.67 8.68
N HIS A 133 -11.66 0.91 8.32
CA HIS A 133 -13.03 1.42 8.23
C HIS A 133 -13.63 1.98 9.54
N ASN A 134 -13.04 1.68 10.70
CA ASN A 134 -13.55 2.16 11.99
C ASN A 134 -13.03 3.56 12.35
N ASN A 135 -11.88 3.95 11.81
CA ASN A 135 -11.19 5.18 12.17
C ASN A 135 -10.88 6.10 10.96
N LEU A 136 -11.47 5.78 9.80
CA LEU A 136 -11.30 6.53 8.56
C LEU A 136 -12.55 6.49 7.68
N ASP A 137 -13.06 7.66 7.26
CA ASP A 137 -14.04 7.74 6.18
C ASP A 137 -13.35 7.64 4.83
N ILE A 138 -13.37 6.44 4.26
CA ILE A 138 -12.73 6.14 2.98
C ILE A 138 -13.40 6.88 1.83
N ASN A 139 -14.69 7.14 1.89
CA ASN A 139 -15.37 7.90 0.84
C ASN A 139 -14.90 9.35 0.81
N GLU A 140 -14.50 9.91 1.95
CA GLU A 140 -13.89 11.23 1.99
C GLU A 140 -12.47 11.22 1.42
N VAL A 141 -11.67 10.24 1.85
CA VAL A 141 -10.27 10.05 1.43
C VAL A 141 -10.17 9.81 -0.07
N LEU A 142 -11.04 8.98 -0.66
CA LEU A 142 -11.08 8.70 -2.10
C LEU A 142 -11.53 9.88 -2.97
N LYS A 143 -12.02 10.97 -2.37
CA LYS A 143 -12.31 12.21 -3.12
C LYS A 143 -11.07 13.11 -3.26
N GLN A 144 -9.93 12.72 -2.69
CA GLN A 144 -8.69 13.50 -2.72
C GLN A 144 -7.75 12.97 -3.80
N GLU A 145 -7.11 13.87 -4.53
CA GLU A 145 -6.05 13.50 -5.49
C GLU A 145 -4.81 12.94 -4.78
N PHE A 146 -4.51 13.44 -3.59
CA PHE A 146 -3.49 12.89 -2.70
C PHE A 146 -3.86 13.18 -1.25
N ILE A 147 -3.29 12.39 -0.36
CA ILE A 147 -3.30 12.62 1.08
C ILE A 147 -1.87 12.73 1.58
N THR A 148 -1.68 13.36 2.73
CA THR A 148 -0.40 13.38 3.44
C THR A 148 -0.52 12.52 4.68
N LEU A 149 0.35 11.52 4.80
CA LEU A 149 0.51 10.71 6.00
C LEU A 149 1.70 11.25 6.79
N ASN A 150 1.46 11.69 8.00
CA ASN A 150 2.49 12.10 8.95
C ASN A 150 2.59 11.04 10.06
N ILE A 151 3.79 10.50 10.28
CA ILE A 151 4.09 9.52 11.32
C ILE A 151 5.01 10.16 12.36
N ASN A 152 4.58 10.13 13.62
CA ASN A 152 5.40 10.52 14.76
C ASN A 152 5.88 9.27 15.49
N TYR A 153 7.19 9.18 15.72
CA TYR A 153 7.80 7.99 16.29
C TYR A 153 9.02 8.31 17.17
N GLU A 154 9.54 7.29 17.84
CA GLU A 154 10.79 7.33 18.58
C GLU A 154 11.64 6.10 18.27
N ILE A 155 12.93 6.32 18.01
CA ILE A 155 13.94 5.27 17.83
C ILE A 155 15.08 5.60 18.79
N ASN A 156 15.47 4.64 19.63
CA ASN A 156 16.57 4.78 20.59
C ASN A 156 16.47 6.05 21.49
N GLY A 157 15.25 6.44 21.89
CA GLY A 157 15.02 7.64 22.71
C GLY A 157 14.96 8.96 21.93
N ASN A 158 15.24 8.94 20.62
CA ASN A 158 15.18 10.11 19.76
C ASN A 158 13.83 10.16 19.03
N LYS A 159 13.10 11.25 19.23
CA LYS A 159 11.83 11.48 18.54
C LYS A 159 12.07 11.87 17.08
N GLY A 160 11.30 11.28 16.18
CA GLY A 160 11.34 11.53 14.75
C GLY A 160 9.95 11.80 14.18
N ASN A 161 9.95 12.37 12.99
CA ASN A 161 8.77 12.67 12.21
C ASN A 161 9.03 12.31 10.75
N MET A 162 8.13 11.56 10.12
CA MET A 162 8.24 11.24 8.70
C MET A 162 6.92 11.52 7.99
N VAL A 163 7.03 12.18 6.84
CA VAL A 163 5.88 12.67 6.08
C VAL A 163 5.90 12.05 4.68
N PHE A 164 4.79 11.41 4.32
CA PHE A 164 4.61 10.74 3.04
C PHE A 164 3.48 11.38 2.26
N LYS A 165 3.71 11.68 0.98
CA LYS A 165 2.66 12.13 0.06
C LYS A 165 2.10 10.93 -0.69
N ILE A 166 0.89 10.51 -0.34
CA ILE A 166 0.25 9.32 -0.92
C ILE A 166 -0.72 9.75 -2.01
N ILE A 167 -0.45 9.35 -3.25
CA ILE A 167 -1.23 9.74 -4.43
C ILE A 167 -2.39 8.76 -4.62
N HIS A 168 -3.58 9.30 -4.86
CA HIS A 168 -4.73 8.54 -5.32
C HIS A 168 -4.63 8.33 -6.84
N LYS A 169 -4.58 7.07 -7.27
CA LYS A 169 -4.57 6.68 -8.68
C LYS A 169 -5.76 5.80 -8.99
N ARG A 170 -6.49 6.16 -10.05
CA ARG A 170 -7.45 5.29 -10.73
C ARG A 170 -6.76 4.56 -11.86
N SER A 171 -6.91 3.24 -11.90
CA SER A 171 -6.35 2.38 -12.95
C SER A 171 -7.45 1.47 -13.47
N LYS A 172 -7.35 1.04 -14.73
CA LYS A 172 -8.24 0.00 -15.28
C LYS A 172 -7.58 -1.34 -15.10
N ASP A 173 -8.30 -2.30 -14.55
CA ASP A 173 -7.87 -3.68 -14.45
C ASP A 173 -8.92 -4.62 -15.06
N ILE A 174 -8.50 -5.83 -15.41
CA ILE A 174 -9.39 -6.88 -15.90
C ILE A 174 -10.05 -7.53 -14.69
N ALA A 175 -11.39 -7.52 -14.62
CA ALA A 175 -12.09 -8.29 -13.59
C ALA A 175 -11.85 -9.79 -13.81
N TRP A 176 -10.98 -10.36 -12.99
CA TRP A 176 -10.88 -11.81 -12.84
C TRP A 176 -12.03 -12.28 -11.96
N LYS A 177 -12.82 -13.26 -12.42
CA LYS A 177 -13.76 -13.95 -11.53
C LYS A 177 -12.96 -14.65 -10.44
N THR A 178 -13.16 -14.22 -9.20
CA THR A 178 -12.72 -14.93 -7.98
C THR A 178 -13.56 -16.18 -7.77
#